data_AF-A0A3B3UIX1-F1
#
_entry.id   AF-A0A3B3UIX1-F1
#
_cell.length_a   1.000
_cell.length_b   1.000
_cell.length_c   1.000
_cell.angle_alpha   90.00
_cell.angle_beta   90.00
_cell.angle_gamma   90.00
#
_symmetry.space_group_name_H-M   'P 1'
#
loop_
_entity.id
_entity.type
_entity.pdbx_description
1 polymer ?
#
loop_
_entity_poly.entity_id
_entity_poly.type
_entity_poly.pdbx_seq_one_letter_code
_entity_poly.pdbx_strand_id
1 'polypeptide(L)'
;MAATTAQSMGMLPSGMEICTTAPDIFYLPELVFGGLVWILVASTHISPVNPLGWVMFVSVFCFVMTFLWMVMFAAGCHKSSPGWAAADFVYHGLAVIFYLSAGVELAYITLLRKSVLPVGFQLYQIDIAAVVFAFATTLLYFIHAILSAIRWKHF
;
A
#
# COMPACT_ATOMS: atom_id res chain seq x y z
N MET A 1 -28.98 20.45 3.30
CA MET A 1 -28.47 19.58 4.39
C MET A 1 -28.12 18.24 3.77
N ALA A 2 -26.84 17.94 3.60
CA ALA A 2 -26.40 16.61 3.17
C ALA A 2 -26.43 15.69 4.40
N ALA A 3 -27.26 14.67 4.37
CA ALA A 3 -27.34 13.68 5.43
C ALA A 3 -26.07 12.82 5.39
N THR A 4 -25.23 12.94 6.41
CA THR A 4 -24.16 12.00 6.72
C THR A 4 -24.84 10.68 7.12
N THR A 5 -25.05 9.79 6.16
CA THR A 5 -25.43 8.41 6.45
C THR A 5 -24.24 7.71 7.09
N ALA A 6 -24.15 7.79 8.42
CA ALA A 6 -23.32 6.89 9.20
C ALA A 6 -23.88 5.47 9.01
N GLN A 7 -23.32 4.72 8.04
CA GLN A 7 -23.63 3.31 7.90
C GLN A 7 -23.17 2.55 9.14
N SER A 8 -23.98 1.57 9.56
CA SER A 8 -23.65 0.60 10.59
C SER A 8 -22.28 -0.03 10.31
N MET A 9 -21.36 0.04 11.29
CA MET A 9 -20.00 -0.50 11.27
C MET A 9 -19.91 -2.03 10.99
N GLY A 10 -21.03 -2.71 10.77
CA GLY A 10 -21.11 -4.16 10.50
C GLY A 10 -21.42 -4.55 9.04
N MET A 11 -21.39 -3.63 8.07
CA MET A 11 -21.59 -3.96 6.65
C MET A 11 -20.40 -3.53 5.79
N LEU A 12 -19.98 -4.40 4.86
CA LEU A 12 -18.96 -4.10 3.87
C LEU A 12 -19.61 -3.26 2.74
N PRO A 13 -19.13 -2.03 2.46
CA PRO A 13 -19.64 -1.21 1.38
C PRO A 13 -19.30 -1.85 0.02
N SER A 14 -20.17 -1.65 -0.98
CA SER A 14 -19.99 -2.17 -2.34
C SER A 14 -20.28 -1.08 -3.38
N GLY A 15 -19.71 -1.18 -4.59
CA GLY A 15 -19.87 -0.18 -5.63
C GLY A 15 -19.09 1.12 -5.38
N MET A 16 -19.68 2.28 -5.72
CA MET A 16 -19.03 3.60 -5.59
C MET A 16 -18.80 4.05 -4.13
N GLU A 17 -19.46 3.42 -3.15
CA GLU A 17 -19.28 3.74 -1.73
C GLU A 17 -17.87 3.38 -1.21
N ILE A 18 -17.15 2.50 -1.90
CA ILE A 18 -15.75 2.15 -1.60
C ILE A 18 -14.83 3.37 -1.68
N CYS A 19 -15.14 4.32 -2.56
CA CYS A 19 -14.38 5.56 -2.69
C CYS A 19 -14.68 6.58 -1.58
N THR A 20 -15.67 6.32 -0.73
CA THR A 20 -16.16 7.28 0.27
C THR A 20 -16.24 6.73 1.69
N THR A 21 -16.18 5.41 1.87
CA THR A 21 -16.37 4.75 3.17
C THR A 21 -15.04 4.18 3.66
N ALA A 22 -14.60 4.59 4.85
CA ALA A 22 -13.43 4.00 5.49
C ALA A 22 -13.78 2.58 5.99
N PRO A 23 -12.89 1.59 5.82
CA PRO A 23 -11.48 1.69 5.43
C PRO A 23 -11.21 1.66 3.91
N ASP A 24 -12.20 1.38 3.08
CA ASP A 24 -11.96 1.02 1.69
C ASP A 24 -11.52 2.23 0.80
N ILE A 25 -11.66 3.47 1.31
CA ILE A 25 -11.05 4.67 0.71
C ILE A 25 -9.51 4.58 0.61
N PHE A 26 -8.87 3.78 1.47
CA PHE A 26 -7.41 3.66 1.52
C PHE A 26 -6.83 2.85 0.35
N TYR A 27 -7.62 2.02 -0.34
CA TYR A 27 -7.17 1.28 -1.52
C TYR A 27 -6.63 2.20 -2.63
N LEU A 28 -7.25 3.36 -2.85
CA LEU A 28 -6.83 4.31 -3.88
C LEU A 28 -5.45 4.95 -3.60
N PRO A 29 -5.21 5.61 -2.45
CA PRO A 29 -3.89 6.16 -2.15
C PRO A 29 -2.82 5.06 -1.98
N GLU A 30 -3.17 3.86 -1.51
CA GLU A 30 -2.25 2.70 -1.48
C GLU A 30 -1.82 2.29 -2.89
N LEU A 31 -2.76 2.24 -3.85
CA LEU A 31 -2.46 1.91 -5.24
C LEU A 31 -1.63 3.01 -5.91
N VAL A 32 -1.93 4.29 -5.66
CA VAL A 32 -1.18 5.41 -6.22
C VAL A 32 0.24 5.46 -5.66
N PHE A 33 0.40 5.46 -4.34
CA PHE A 33 1.73 5.57 -3.73
C PHE A 33 2.54 4.29 -3.93
N GLY A 34 1.93 3.12 -3.76
CA GLY A 34 2.58 1.85 -4.07
C GLY A 34 2.95 1.74 -5.54
N GLY A 35 2.11 2.26 -6.43
CA GLY A 35 2.37 2.38 -7.86
C GLY A 35 3.61 3.20 -8.18
N LEU A 36 3.71 4.37 -7.54
CA LEU A 36 4.86 5.26 -7.69
C LEU A 36 6.17 4.61 -7.22
N VAL A 37 6.15 3.79 -6.17
CA VAL A 37 7.36 3.13 -5.64
C VAL A 37 8.01 2.26 -6.72
N TRP A 38 7.29 1.30 -7.31
CA TRP A 38 7.91 0.42 -8.31
C TRP A 38 8.22 1.16 -9.62
N ILE A 39 7.47 2.19 -10.01
CA ILE A 39 7.80 3.01 -11.19
C ILE A 39 9.13 3.74 -10.97
N LEU A 40 9.29 4.38 -9.80
CA LEU A 40 10.52 5.10 -9.46
C LEU A 40 11.70 4.13 -9.35
N VAL A 41 11.54 3.00 -8.67
CA VAL A 41 12.62 1.99 -8.56
C VAL A 41 12.97 1.42 -9.94
N ALA A 42 11.99 1.13 -10.80
CA ALA A 42 12.24 0.68 -12.16
C ALA A 42 13.01 1.72 -12.99
N SER A 43 12.76 3.01 -12.78
CA SER A 43 13.48 4.10 -13.47
C SER A 43 14.97 4.16 -13.11
N THR A 44 15.38 3.55 -11.99
CA THR A 44 16.80 3.39 -11.62
C THR A 44 17.48 2.20 -12.28
N HIS A 45 16.77 1.49 -13.16
CA HIS A 45 17.20 0.24 -13.79
C HIS A 45 17.55 -0.88 -12.79
N ILE A 46 17.03 -0.81 -11.56
CA ILE A 46 17.19 -1.83 -10.52
C ILE A 46 18.69 -2.13 -10.28
N SER A 47 19.48 -1.06 -10.16
CA SER A 47 20.93 -1.15 -9.88
C SER A 47 21.25 -0.53 -8.52
N PRO A 48 21.77 -1.31 -7.55
CA PRO A 48 22.13 -2.74 -7.64
C PRO A 48 20.91 -3.68 -7.57
N VAL A 49 21.01 -4.86 -8.21
CA VAL A 49 19.89 -5.83 -8.29
C VAL A 49 19.46 -6.33 -6.92
N ASN A 50 20.40 -6.61 -6.02
CA ASN A 50 20.13 -6.87 -4.61
C ASN A 50 20.57 -5.62 -3.83
N PRO A 51 19.68 -4.94 -3.08
CA PRO A 51 18.34 -5.33 -2.63
C PRO A 51 17.16 -4.77 -3.44
N LEU A 52 17.37 -3.95 -4.48
CA LEU A 52 16.26 -3.30 -5.21
C LEU A 52 15.27 -4.27 -5.87
N GLY A 53 15.70 -5.49 -6.19
CA GLY A 53 14.83 -6.56 -6.67
C GLY A 53 13.77 -6.99 -5.65
N TRP A 54 14.11 -6.99 -4.35
CA TRP A 54 13.12 -7.23 -3.28
C TRP A 54 12.11 -6.09 -3.19
N VAL A 55 12.59 -4.85 -3.22
CA VAL A 55 11.74 -3.65 -3.24
C VAL A 55 10.74 -3.69 -4.41
N MET A 56 11.22 -4.05 -5.61
CA MET A 56 10.38 -4.22 -6.79
C MET A 56 9.36 -5.34 -6.61
N PHE A 57 9.77 -6.51 -6.13
CA PHE A 57 8.88 -7.64 -5.88
C PHE A 57 7.75 -7.27 -4.91
N VAL A 58 8.10 -6.73 -3.74
CA VAL A 58 7.15 -6.30 -2.71
C VAL A 58 6.15 -5.30 -3.28
N SER A 59 6.65 -4.26 -3.96
CA SER A 59 5.81 -3.17 -4.42
C SER A 59 4.82 -3.61 -5.50
N VAL A 60 5.27 -4.40 -6.49
CA VAL A 60 4.40 -4.95 -7.54
C VAL A 60 3.42 -5.98 -6.99
N PHE A 61 3.87 -6.88 -6.11
CA PHE A 61 3.02 -7.89 -5.50
C PHE A 61 1.86 -7.25 -4.74
N CYS A 62 2.15 -6.31 -3.85
CA CYS A 62 1.13 -5.58 -3.10
C CYS A 62 0.27 -4.72 -4.02
N PHE A 63 0.81 -4.07 -5.06
CA PHE A 63 0.00 -3.31 -6.01
C PHE A 63 -1.06 -4.18 -6.69
N VAL A 64 -0.67 -5.36 -7.19
CA VAL A 64 -1.60 -6.31 -7.83
C VAL A 64 -2.63 -6.81 -6.83
N MET A 65 -2.20 -7.21 -5.63
CA MET A 65 -3.12 -7.73 -4.61
C MET A 65 -4.12 -6.66 -4.13
N THR A 66 -3.66 -5.44 -3.86
CA THR A 66 -4.52 -4.29 -3.49
C THR A 66 -5.50 -3.95 -4.61
N PHE A 67 -5.07 -4.01 -5.87
CA PHE A 67 -5.97 -3.84 -7.02
C PHE A 67 -7.03 -4.94 -7.09
N LEU A 68 -6.66 -6.21 -6.90
CA LEU A 68 -7.61 -7.32 -6.87
C LEU A 68 -8.62 -7.17 -5.73
N TRP A 69 -8.16 -6.78 -4.53
CA TRP A 69 -9.03 -6.49 -3.40
C TRP A 69 -10.03 -5.40 -3.73
N MET A 70 -9.57 -4.26 -4.26
CA MET A 70 -10.44 -3.16 -4.68
C MET A 70 -11.51 -3.64 -5.68
N VAL A 71 -11.15 -4.46 -6.67
CA VAL A 71 -12.10 -5.02 -7.65
C VAL A 71 -13.10 -5.98 -6.99
N MET A 72 -12.64 -6.87 -6.11
CA MET A 72 -13.52 -7.84 -5.42
C MET A 72 -14.52 -7.14 -4.48
N PHE A 73 -14.08 -6.12 -3.75
CA PHE A 73 -14.97 -5.28 -2.94
C PHE A 73 -15.93 -4.48 -3.81
N ALA A 74 -15.46 -3.90 -4.93
CA ALA A 74 -16.31 -3.16 -5.86
C ALA A 74 -17.40 -4.04 -6.50
N ALA A 75 -17.07 -5.29 -6.81
CA ALA A 75 -18.00 -6.27 -7.35
C ALA A 75 -18.99 -6.84 -6.30
N GLY A 76 -18.85 -6.52 -5.01
CA GLY A 76 -19.76 -6.99 -3.97
C GLY A 76 -19.63 -8.50 -3.65
N CYS A 77 -18.54 -9.15 -4.06
CA CYS A 77 -18.38 -10.62 -3.97
C CYS A 77 -18.24 -11.13 -2.52
N HIS A 78 -18.04 -10.24 -1.55
CA HIS A 78 -17.72 -10.55 -0.15
C HIS A 78 -18.92 -11.01 0.70
N LYS A 79 -20.17 -10.74 0.27
CA LYS A 79 -21.41 -11.11 0.98
C LYS A 79 -21.40 -10.84 2.50
N SER A 80 -20.63 -9.86 2.97
CA SER A 80 -20.47 -9.48 4.38
C SER A 80 -20.12 -10.64 5.33
N SER A 81 -19.30 -11.60 4.89
CA SER A 81 -18.85 -12.69 5.77
C SER A 81 -17.65 -12.26 6.64
N PRO A 82 -17.60 -12.66 7.92
CA PRO A 82 -16.48 -12.36 8.83
C PRO A 82 -15.15 -12.91 8.32
N GLY A 83 -15.16 -13.96 7.48
CA GLY A 83 -13.95 -14.50 6.85
C GLY A 83 -13.27 -13.50 5.89
N TRP A 84 -14.04 -12.67 5.20
CA TRP A 84 -13.50 -11.64 4.31
C TRP A 84 -12.90 -10.47 5.09
N ALA A 85 -13.50 -10.09 6.22
CA ALA A 85 -12.94 -9.08 7.11
C ALA A 85 -11.61 -9.54 7.74
N ALA A 86 -11.51 -10.82 8.13
CA ALA A 86 -10.27 -11.39 8.64
C ALA A 86 -9.18 -11.47 7.54
N ALA A 87 -9.53 -11.91 6.33
CA ALA A 87 -8.59 -11.99 5.21
C ALA A 87 -8.04 -10.62 4.80
N ASP A 88 -8.91 -9.60 4.79
CA ASP A 88 -8.56 -8.21 4.56
C ASP A 88 -7.55 -7.69 5.61
N PHE A 89 -7.83 -7.90 6.90
CA PHE A 89 -6.90 -7.56 7.99
C PHE A 89 -5.53 -8.24 7.84
N VAL A 90 -5.52 -9.55 7.58
CA VAL A 90 -4.28 -10.33 7.43
C VAL A 90 -3.46 -9.83 6.24
N TYR A 91 -4.11 -9.55 5.11
CA TYR A 91 -3.43 -9.01 3.94
C TYR A 91 -2.77 -7.66 4.24
N HIS A 92 -3.51 -6.71 4.80
CA HIS A 92 -2.97 -5.38 5.11
C HIS A 92 -1.86 -5.45 6.16
N GLY A 93 -1.98 -6.32 7.16
CA GLY A 93 -0.91 -6.59 8.14
C GLY A 93 0.37 -7.14 7.49
N LEU A 94 0.26 -8.09 6.56
CA LEU A 94 1.41 -8.60 5.81
C LEU A 94 2.01 -7.54 4.88
N ALA A 95 1.16 -6.73 4.23
CA ALA A 95 1.60 -5.64 3.37
C ALA A 95 2.42 -4.60 4.13
N VAL A 96 2.06 -4.28 5.39
CA VAL A 96 2.88 -3.41 6.27
C VAL A 96 4.27 -3.98 6.47
N ILE A 97 4.39 -5.27 6.80
CA ILE A 97 5.68 -5.92 7.06
C ILE A 97 6.55 -5.89 5.79
N PHE A 98 5.96 -6.24 4.65
CA PHE A 98 6.65 -6.21 3.37
C PHE A 98 7.09 -4.80 2.98
N TYR A 99 6.21 -3.79 3.01
CA TYR A 99 6.57 -2.42 2.67
C TYR A 99 7.56 -1.79 3.64
N LEU A 100 7.50 -2.14 4.94
CA LEU A 100 8.52 -1.73 5.90
C LEU A 100 9.89 -2.32 5.53
N SER A 101 9.96 -3.60 5.18
CA SER A 101 11.22 -4.23 4.76
C SER A 101 11.79 -3.58 3.49
N ALA A 102 10.95 -3.36 2.48
CA ALA A 102 11.33 -2.71 1.23
C ALA A 102 11.77 -1.25 1.47
N GLY A 103 11.08 -0.51 2.34
CA GLY A 103 11.43 0.87 2.69
C GLY A 103 12.79 0.97 3.37
N VAL A 104 13.13 0.03 4.26
CA VAL A 104 14.45 -0.02 4.92
C VAL A 104 15.57 -0.30 3.91
N GLU A 105 15.38 -1.25 3.00
CA GLU A 105 16.36 -1.57 1.96
C GLU A 105 16.55 -0.41 0.96
N LEU A 106 15.46 0.25 0.59
CA LEU A 106 15.50 1.40 -0.31
C LEU A 106 16.19 2.61 0.37
N ALA A 107 15.96 2.82 1.66
CA ALA A 107 16.67 3.82 2.45
C ALA A 107 18.18 3.52 2.55
N TYR A 108 18.54 2.25 2.72
CA TYR A 108 19.94 1.81 2.70
C TYR A 108 20.62 2.12 1.36
N ILE A 109 19.99 1.78 0.23
CA ILE A 109 20.51 2.12 -1.11
C ILE A 109 20.63 3.63 -1.32
N THR A 110 19.65 4.40 -0.85
CA THR A 110 19.70 5.86 -0.92
C THR A 110 20.92 6.43 -0.20
N LEU A 111 21.24 5.90 0.99
CA LEU A 111 22.43 6.31 1.74
C LEU A 111 23.74 5.91 1.03
N LEU A 112 23.79 4.74 0.39
CA LEU A 112 24.93 4.35 -0.43
C LEU A 112 25.11 5.27 -1.64
N ARG A 113 24.03 5.68 -2.33
CA ARG A 113 24.15 6.64 -3.43
C ARG A 113 24.62 8.02 -2.97
N LYS A 114 24.27 8.43 -1.74
CA LYS A 114 24.75 9.70 -1.17
C LYS A 114 26.27 9.75 -1.07
N SER A 115 26.95 8.63 -0.79
CA SER A 115 28.39 8.61 -0.58
C SER A 115 29.23 8.79 -1.86
N VAL A 116 28.62 8.62 -3.03
CA VAL A 116 29.26 8.73 -4.35
C VAL A 116 28.92 10.03 -5.08
N LEU A 117 28.20 10.95 -4.42
CA LEU A 117 27.88 12.27 -4.97
C LEU A 117 29.16 13.06 -5.31
N PRO A 118 29.17 13.84 -6.42
CA PRO A 118 28.00 14.25 -7.21
C PRO A 118 27.59 13.27 -8.33
N VAL A 119 28.29 12.15 -8.51
CA VAL A 119 27.97 11.18 -9.56
C VAL A 119 26.60 10.55 -9.27
N GLY A 120 25.70 10.57 -10.25
CA GLY A 120 24.37 9.97 -10.09
C GLY A 120 23.39 10.77 -9.22
N PHE A 121 23.55 12.10 -9.12
CA PHE A 121 22.64 12.98 -8.35
C PHE A 121 21.15 12.79 -8.69
N GLN A 122 20.81 12.60 -9.97
CA GLN A 122 19.43 12.32 -10.39
C GLN A 122 18.90 11.00 -9.81
N LEU A 123 19.71 9.92 -9.81
CA LEU A 123 19.31 8.64 -9.24
C LEU A 123 19.12 8.73 -7.72
N TYR A 124 19.96 9.51 -7.04
CA TYR A 124 19.80 9.79 -5.62
C TYR A 124 18.46 10.50 -5.31
N GLN A 125 18.05 11.47 -6.14
CA GLN A 125 16.75 12.13 -5.98
C GLN A 125 15.57 11.20 -6.23
N ILE A 126 15.67 10.31 -7.23
CA ILE A 126 14.66 9.29 -7.52
C ILE A 126 14.53 8.32 -6.34
N ASP A 127 15.65 7.85 -5.78
CA ASP A 127 15.65 6.96 -4.63
C ASP A 127 15.03 7.64 -3.39
N ILE A 128 15.34 8.91 -3.13
CA ILE A 128 14.69 9.68 -2.04
C ILE A 128 13.17 9.71 -2.23
N ALA A 129 12.70 10.05 -3.44
CA ALA A 129 11.27 10.10 -3.72
C ALA A 129 10.63 8.72 -3.49
N ALA A 130 11.28 7.66 -3.97
CA ALA A 130 10.81 6.29 -3.80
C ALA A 130 10.76 5.88 -2.32
N VAL A 131 11.74 6.28 -1.50
CA VAL A 131 11.74 6.06 -0.04
C VAL A 131 10.54 6.75 0.61
N VAL A 132 10.27 8.01 0.27
CA VAL A 132 9.14 8.76 0.83
C VAL A 132 7.82 8.07 0.50
N PHE A 133 7.62 7.67 -0.76
CA PHE A 133 6.40 6.94 -1.15
C PHE A 133 6.31 5.55 -0.51
N ALA A 134 7.43 4.85 -0.34
CA ALA A 134 7.45 3.54 0.33
C ALA A 134 6.97 3.66 1.78
N PHE A 135 7.50 4.60 2.56
CA PHE A 135 7.05 4.80 3.94
C PHE A 135 5.63 5.36 4.04
N ALA A 136 5.22 6.23 3.12
CA ALA A 136 3.83 6.67 3.03
C ALA A 136 2.88 5.49 2.77
N THR A 137 3.27 4.58 1.87
CA THR A 137 2.50 3.36 1.57
C THR A 137 2.45 2.43 2.77
N THR A 138 3.55 2.23 3.50
CA THR A 138 3.57 1.47 4.76
C THR A 138 2.58 2.04 5.77
N LEU A 139 2.55 3.37 5.92
CA LEU A 139 1.63 4.03 6.85
C LEU A 139 0.16 3.84 6.44
N LEU A 140 -0.14 3.94 5.15
CA LEU A 140 -1.51 3.69 4.65
C LEU A 140 -1.95 2.27 4.94
N TYR A 141 -1.14 1.26 4.58
CA TYR A 141 -1.45 -0.14 4.89
C TYR A 141 -1.61 -0.38 6.40
N PHE A 142 -0.84 0.32 7.24
CA PHE A 142 -0.94 0.20 8.69
C PHE A 142 -2.25 0.77 9.23
N ILE A 143 -2.65 1.95 8.76
CA ILE A 143 -3.93 2.55 9.12
C ILE A 143 -5.08 1.65 8.65
N HIS A 144 -4.99 1.14 7.42
CA HIS A 144 -5.98 0.22 6.86
C HIS A 144 -6.08 -1.05 7.71
N ALA A 145 -4.95 -1.68 8.07
CA ALA A 145 -4.93 -2.85 8.95
C ALA A 145 -5.62 -2.60 10.30
N ILE A 146 -5.39 -1.43 10.92
CA ILE A 146 -6.06 -1.06 12.19
C ILE A 146 -7.57 -0.95 11.98
N LEU A 147 -8.02 -0.26 10.94
CA LEU A 147 -9.44 -0.08 10.67
C LEU A 147 -10.11 -1.41 10.30
N SER A 148 -9.43 -2.29 9.55
CA SER A 148 -9.89 -3.64 9.26
C SER A 148 -9.99 -4.51 10.51
N ALA A 149 -9.05 -4.38 11.45
CA ALA A 149 -9.12 -5.07 12.74
C ALA A 149 -10.30 -4.58 13.59
N ILE A 150 -10.55 -3.27 13.62
CA ILE A 150 -11.72 -2.69 14.30
C ILE A 150 -13.00 -3.23 13.64
N ARG A 151 -13.09 -3.18 12.31
CA ARG A 151 -14.23 -3.71 11.54
C ARG A 151 -14.48 -5.18 11.84
N TRP A 152 -13.43 -6.01 11.86
CA TRP A 152 -13.55 -7.43 12.17
C TRP A 152 -14.09 -7.70 13.58
N LYS A 153 -13.74 -6.89 14.58
CA LYS A 153 -14.25 -7.01 15.95
C LYS A 153 -15.76 -6.71 16.08
N HIS A 154 -16.33 -5.99 15.12
CA HIS A 154 -17.73 -5.59 15.11
C HIS A 154 -18.63 -6.54 14.28
N PHE A 155 -18.06 -7.59 13.68
CA PHE A 155 -18.79 -8.74 13.12
C PHE A 155 -19.08 -9.79 14.18
#